data_AF-A0A832H065-F1
#
_entry.id   AF-A0A832H065-F1
#
_cell.length_a   1.000
_cell.length_b   1.000
_cell.length_c   1.000
_cell.angle_alpha   90.00
_cell.angle_beta   90.00
_cell.angle_gamma   90.00
#
_symmetry.space_group_name_H-M   'P 1'
#
loop_
_entity.id
_entity.type
_entity.pdbx_description
1 polymer ?
#
loop_
_entity_poly.entity_id
_entity_poly.type
_entity_poly.pdbx_seq_one_letter_code
_entity_poly.pdbx_strand_id
1 'polypeptide(L)'
;MNRLINYEKDLQRRLLRILEIEAVKSVRLNFQRQGRPERWRNKLIPDGRKILSGKTGDLFSSISSGVDESRNRVVIKFGVSYAQIHNEGGRIPVTKKMRKYFWARYYETKKEVWKNMAMNKKGYIEIPKREFAKLTEEDVQRIVSNIKKI
;
A
#
# COMPACT_ATOMS: atom_id res chain seq x y z
N MET A 1 -43.86 -9.71 -1.57
CA MET A 1 -42.87 -8.83 -0.90
C MET A 1 -41.55 -9.55 -0.61
N ASN A 2 -41.55 -10.74 0.01
CA ASN A 2 -40.32 -11.49 0.36
C ASN A 2 -39.40 -11.89 -0.82
N ARG A 3 -39.96 -12.16 -2.02
CA ARG A 3 -39.17 -12.57 -3.19
C ARG A 3 -38.27 -11.44 -3.74
N LEU A 4 -38.76 -10.19 -3.69
CA LEU A 4 -38.02 -9.01 -4.15
C LEU A 4 -36.87 -8.66 -3.19
N ILE A 5 -37.12 -8.74 -1.87
CA ILE A 5 -36.10 -8.50 -0.84
C ILE A 5 -34.95 -9.51 -0.94
N ASN A 6 -35.25 -10.78 -1.24
CA ASN A 6 -34.22 -11.80 -1.42
C ASN A 6 -33.36 -11.55 -2.67
N TYR A 7 -33.96 -11.09 -3.77
CA TYR A 7 -33.24 -10.76 -4.99
C TYR A 7 -32.30 -9.56 -4.79
N GLU A 8 -32.78 -8.50 -4.15
CA GLU A 8 -31.98 -7.30 -3.86
C GLU A 8 -30.76 -7.63 -3.00
N LYS A 9 -30.94 -8.43 -1.93
CA LYS A 9 -29.84 -8.88 -1.08
C LYS A 9 -28.82 -9.74 -1.84
N ASP A 10 -29.28 -10.62 -2.72
CA ASP A 10 -28.39 -11.45 -3.53
C ASP A 10 -27.58 -10.60 -4.53
N LEU A 11 -28.23 -9.66 -5.20
CA LEU A 11 -27.59 -8.71 -6.10
C LEU A 11 -26.53 -7.88 -5.37
N GLN A 12 -26.86 -7.34 -4.21
CA GLN A 12 -25.94 -6.55 -3.39
C GLN A 12 -24.68 -7.36 -3.01
N ARG A 13 -24.86 -8.62 -2.58
CA ARG A 13 -23.73 -9.51 -2.25
C ARG A 13 -22.83 -9.77 -3.45
N ARG A 14 -23.41 -10.03 -4.63
CA ARG A 14 -22.66 -10.22 -5.87
C ARG A 14 -21.86 -8.96 -6.24
N LEU A 15 -22.48 -7.79 -6.15
CA LEU A 15 -21.82 -6.50 -6.40
C LEU A 15 -20.62 -6.27 -5.48
N LEU A 16 -20.82 -6.44 -4.17
CA LEU A 16 -19.75 -6.28 -3.18
C LEU A 16 -18.63 -7.29 -3.38
N ARG A 17 -18.96 -8.52 -3.80
CA ARG A 17 -17.95 -9.54 -4.10
C ARG A 17 -17.12 -9.22 -5.34
N ILE A 18 -17.74 -8.69 -6.40
CA ILE A 18 -17.01 -8.23 -7.59
C ILE A 18 -16.09 -7.07 -7.21
N LEU A 19 -16.60 -6.08 -6.48
CA LEU A 19 -15.81 -4.95 -6.00
C LEU A 19 -14.62 -5.42 -5.17
N GLU A 20 -14.81 -6.38 -4.27
CA GLU A 20 -13.74 -6.93 -3.43
C GLU A 20 -12.62 -7.55 -4.26
N ILE A 21 -12.97 -8.48 -5.15
CA ILE A 21 -12.00 -9.20 -6.00
C ILE A 21 -11.20 -8.20 -6.83
N GLU A 22 -11.90 -7.25 -7.48
CA GLU A 22 -11.29 -6.32 -8.40
C GLU A 22 -10.46 -5.25 -7.68
N ALA A 23 -10.86 -4.82 -6.48
CA ALA A 23 -10.09 -3.88 -5.67
C ALA A 23 -8.79 -4.52 -5.14
N VAL A 24 -8.85 -5.77 -4.64
CA VAL A 24 -7.64 -6.51 -4.22
C VAL A 24 -6.68 -6.71 -5.40
N LYS A 25 -7.22 -7.07 -6.57
CA LYS A 25 -6.43 -7.18 -7.80
C LYS A 25 -5.72 -5.88 -8.16
N SER A 26 -6.42 -4.76 -8.05
CA SER A 26 -5.88 -3.41 -8.32
C SER A 26 -4.75 -3.04 -7.37
N VAL A 27 -4.94 -3.27 -6.06
CA VAL A 27 -3.91 -3.02 -5.05
C VAL A 27 -2.68 -3.88 -5.33
N ARG A 28 -2.85 -5.18 -5.58
CA ARG A 28 -1.72 -6.08 -5.93
C ARG A 28 -0.98 -5.60 -7.18
N LEU A 29 -1.69 -5.10 -8.18
CA LEU A 29 -1.08 -4.57 -9.40
C LEU A 29 -0.24 -3.31 -9.14
N ASN A 30 -0.64 -2.46 -8.18
CA ASN A 30 0.15 -1.30 -7.75
C ASN A 30 1.52 -1.74 -7.21
N PHE A 31 1.59 -2.79 -6.39
CA PHE A 31 2.87 -3.35 -5.94
C PHE A 31 3.68 -3.95 -7.09
N GLN A 32 3.04 -4.73 -7.96
CA GLN A 32 3.72 -5.41 -9.07
C GLN A 32 4.37 -4.43 -10.05
N ARG A 33 3.68 -3.32 -10.37
CA ARG A 33 4.15 -2.23 -11.25
C ARG A 33 4.94 -1.14 -10.52
N GLN A 34 5.03 -1.22 -9.19
CA GLN A 34 5.71 -0.25 -8.33
C GLN A 34 5.10 1.16 -8.43
N GLY A 35 3.78 1.23 -8.46
CA GLY A 35 2.97 2.45 -8.60
C GLY A 35 2.20 2.50 -9.91
N ARG A 36 0.98 3.06 -9.83
CA ARG A 36 0.12 3.38 -10.97
C ARG A 36 -0.70 4.65 -10.67
N PRO A 37 -1.02 5.46 -11.70
CA PRO A 37 -0.46 5.40 -13.05
C PRO A 37 1.04 5.74 -13.07
N GLU A 38 1.49 6.54 -12.12
CA GLU A 38 2.88 6.93 -11.94
C GLU A 38 3.63 5.92 -11.06
N ARG A 39 4.92 5.72 -11.36
CA ARG A 39 5.81 4.90 -10.53
C ARG A 39 6.17 5.62 -9.25
N TRP A 40 6.28 4.87 -8.16
CA TRP A 40 6.72 5.41 -6.88
C TRP A 40 8.18 5.85 -6.91
N ARG A 41 8.50 6.85 -6.09
CA ARG A 41 9.88 7.34 -5.90
C ARG A 41 10.86 6.23 -5.54
N ASN A 42 12.02 6.18 -6.21
CA ASN A 42 13.05 5.17 -5.93
C ASN A 42 13.53 5.17 -4.46
N LYS A 43 14.07 4.03 -4.02
CA LYS A 43 14.74 3.92 -2.72
C LYS A 43 15.98 4.83 -2.70
N LEU A 44 16.29 5.40 -1.54
CA LEU A 44 17.54 6.15 -1.34
C LEU A 44 18.78 5.27 -1.53
N ILE A 45 18.66 4.00 -1.13
CA ILE A 45 19.71 2.99 -1.28
C ILE A 45 19.16 1.89 -2.19
N PRO A 46 19.62 1.80 -3.44
CA PRO A 46 19.26 0.70 -4.33
C PRO A 46 19.77 -0.64 -3.79
N ASP A 47 18.92 -1.66 -3.85
CA ASP A 47 19.21 -3.03 -3.40
C ASP A 47 18.80 -4.08 -4.44
N GLY A 48 18.47 -3.65 -5.67
CA GLY A 48 17.96 -4.50 -6.75
C GLY A 48 16.54 -5.04 -6.56
N ARG A 49 15.89 -4.77 -5.41
CA ARG A 49 14.58 -5.34 -5.07
C ARG A 49 13.45 -4.37 -5.32
N LYS A 50 12.27 -4.91 -5.63
CA LYS A 50 11.06 -4.10 -5.74
C LYS A 50 10.75 -3.38 -4.41
N ILE A 51 10.31 -2.13 -4.51
CA ILE A 51 9.84 -1.30 -3.39
C ILE A 51 8.64 -1.97 -2.73
N LEU A 52 8.62 -2.00 -1.38
CA LEU A 52 7.57 -2.62 -0.57
C LEU A 52 7.31 -4.11 -0.83
N SER A 53 8.18 -4.77 -1.60
CA SER A 53 8.15 -6.22 -1.83
C SER A 53 9.43 -6.89 -1.36
N GLY A 54 10.15 -6.25 -0.42
CA GLY A 54 11.56 -6.44 -0.01
C GLY A 54 12.15 -7.85 -0.09
N LYS A 55 12.74 -8.35 1.01
CA LYS A 55 13.26 -9.73 1.06
C LYS A 55 12.15 -10.71 1.45
N THR A 56 11.32 -10.31 2.41
CA THR A 56 10.23 -11.11 2.97
C THR A 56 8.89 -10.86 2.27
N GLY A 57 8.67 -9.65 1.75
CA GLY A 57 7.44 -9.30 1.04
C GLY A 57 6.21 -9.13 1.95
N ASP A 58 6.40 -8.95 3.26
CA ASP A 58 5.35 -9.01 4.29
C ASP A 58 4.15 -8.07 4.02
N LEU A 59 4.40 -6.85 3.54
CA LEU A 59 3.30 -5.93 3.23
C LEU A 59 2.46 -6.44 2.05
N PHE A 60 3.08 -7.02 1.02
CA PHE A 60 2.35 -7.57 -0.12
C PHE A 60 1.61 -8.86 0.24
N SER A 61 2.23 -9.75 1.03
CA SER A 61 1.61 -11.00 1.45
C SER A 61 0.49 -10.79 2.47
N SER A 62 0.53 -9.72 3.26
CA SER A 62 -0.50 -9.39 4.25
C SER A 62 -1.73 -8.66 3.70
N ILE A 63 -1.80 -8.43 2.38
CA ILE A 63 -2.99 -7.87 1.73
C ILE A 63 -4.16 -8.85 1.94
N SER A 64 -5.16 -8.40 2.67
CA SER A 64 -6.42 -9.11 2.89
C SER A 64 -7.60 -8.19 2.64
N SER A 65 -8.77 -8.77 2.45
CA SER A 65 -10.02 -8.03 2.26
C SER A 65 -11.15 -8.63 3.08
N GLY A 66 -12.21 -7.86 3.26
CA GLY A 66 -13.49 -8.36 3.72
C GLY A 66 -14.63 -7.46 3.28
N VAL A 67 -15.82 -8.06 3.15
CA VAL A 67 -17.06 -7.34 2.88
C VAL A 67 -17.74 -7.00 4.21
N ASP A 68 -18.10 -5.75 4.38
CA ASP A 68 -18.96 -5.26 5.46
C ASP A 68 -20.36 -5.02 4.87
N GLU A 69 -21.17 -6.10 4.83
CA GLU A 69 -22.54 -6.07 4.27
C GLU A 69 -23.42 -5.03 4.98
N SER A 70 -23.21 -4.81 6.29
CA SER A 70 -24.00 -3.85 7.07
C SER A 70 -23.77 -2.40 6.67
N ARG A 71 -22.58 -2.10 6.12
CA ARG A 71 -22.17 -0.76 5.68
C ARG A 71 -21.98 -0.66 4.17
N ASN A 72 -22.43 -1.66 3.41
CA ASN A 72 -22.33 -1.74 1.96
C ASN A 72 -20.94 -1.39 1.41
N ARG A 73 -19.87 -1.91 2.04
CA ARG A 73 -18.50 -1.56 1.68
C ARG A 73 -17.55 -2.75 1.67
N VAL A 74 -16.49 -2.61 0.90
CA VAL A 74 -15.32 -3.49 0.92
C VAL A 74 -14.23 -2.82 1.73
N VAL A 75 -13.57 -3.57 2.60
CA VAL A 75 -12.44 -3.13 3.39
C VAL A 75 -11.20 -3.90 2.96
N ILE A 76 -10.16 -3.20 2.51
CA ILE A 76 -8.83 -3.77 2.29
C ILE A 76 -7.99 -3.52 3.54
N LYS A 77 -7.34 -4.56 4.05
CA LYS A 77 -6.52 -4.55 5.26
C LYS A 77 -5.07 -4.90 4.93
N PHE A 78 -4.16 -4.34 5.71
CA PHE A 78 -2.72 -4.58 5.62
C PHE A 78 -2.20 -4.97 7.00
N GLY A 79 -1.54 -6.13 7.10
CA GLY A 79 -1.17 -6.74 8.38
C GLY A 79 0.16 -6.27 8.98
N VAL A 80 0.69 -5.12 8.56
CA VAL A 80 1.98 -4.60 9.02
C VAL A 80 1.86 -3.16 9.50
N SER A 81 2.51 -2.85 10.63
CA SER A 81 2.39 -1.55 11.32
C SER A 81 2.88 -0.36 10.48
N TYR A 82 3.80 -0.60 9.55
CA TYR A 82 4.35 0.44 8.67
C TYR A 82 3.51 0.66 7.40
N ALA A 83 2.41 -0.07 7.19
CA ALA A 83 1.58 0.05 5.99
C ALA A 83 1.06 1.48 5.79
N GLN A 84 0.53 2.08 6.86
CA GLN A 84 -0.09 3.41 6.80
C GLN A 84 0.90 4.48 6.35
N ILE A 85 2.04 4.61 7.04
CA ILE A 85 3.03 5.65 6.71
C ILE A 85 3.63 5.48 5.30
N HIS A 86 3.65 4.26 4.78
CA HIS A 86 4.03 4.03 3.39
C HIS A 86 2.92 4.38 2.41
N ASN A 87 1.65 4.12 2.73
CA ASN A 87 0.53 4.46 1.85
C ASN A 87 0.35 5.99 1.77
N GLU A 88 0.30 6.65 2.91
CA GLU A 88 -0.03 8.07 3.07
C GLU A 88 1.18 8.99 2.94
N GLY A 89 2.38 8.43 3.12
CA GLY A 89 3.59 9.22 3.35
C GLY A 89 3.63 9.73 4.78
N GLY A 90 4.74 10.34 5.16
CA GLY A 90 4.84 10.93 6.48
C GLY A 90 6.27 11.25 6.91
N ARG A 91 6.41 11.65 8.17
CA ARG A 91 7.69 12.02 8.77
C ARG A 91 7.93 11.19 10.02
N ILE A 92 9.12 10.62 10.12
CA ILE A 92 9.59 9.90 11.31
C ILE A 92 10.65 10.75 12.00
N PRO A 93 10.45 11.21 13.24
CA PRO A 93 11.48 11.93 13.98
C PRO A 93 12.78 11.11 14.12
N VAL A 94 13.91 11.76 13.88
CA VAL A 94 15.23 11.14 14.01
C VAL A 94 15.69 11.24 15.47
N THR A 95 15.72 10.08 16.14
CA THR A 95 16.17 10.01 17.54
C THR A 95 17.70 10.01 17.66
N LYS A 96 18.22 10.32 18.86
CA LYS A 96 19.66 10.23 19.15
C LYS A 96 20.21 8.81 18.89
N LYS A 97 19.44 7.77 19.22
CA LYS A 97 19.81 6.36 18.97
C LYS A 97 19.92 6.08 17.47
N MET A 98 18.99 6.59 16.66
CA MET A 98 19.06 6.47 15.20
C MET A 98 20.29 7.17 14.62
N ARG A 99 20.66 8.36 15.11
CA ARG A 99 21.90 9.04 14.67
C ARG A 99 23.15 8.22 14.95
N LYS A 100 23.26 7.63 16.15
CA LYS A 100 24.37 6.72 16.49
C LYS A 100 24.42 5.52 15.55
N TYR A 101 23.26 4.92 15.27
CA TYR A 101 23.16 3.81 14.30
C TYR A 101 23.60 4.23 12.90
N PHE A 102 23.16 5.39 12.40
CA PHE A 102 23.57 5.90 11.10
C PHE A 102 25.09 6.15 11.01
N TRP A 103 25.71 6.68 12.06
CA TRP A 103 27.17 6.79 12.12
C TRP A 103 27.87 5.43 12.09
N ALA A 104 27.40 4.46 12.87
CA ALA A 104 27.95 3.11 12.84
C ALA A 104 27.88 2.49 11.44
N ARG A 105 26.73 2.61 10.76
CA ARG A 105 26.55 2.14 9.37
C ARG A 105 27.41 2.88 8.36
N TYR A 106 27.66 4.17 8.56
CA TYR A 106 28.62 4.92 7.75
C TYR A 106 30.04 4.38 7.93
N TYR A 107 30.49 4.13 9.17
CA TYR A 107 31.84 3.61 9.39
C TYR A 107 32.04 2.21 8.83
N GLU A 108 31.01 1.36 8.89
CA GLU A 108 31.00 -0.01 8.33
C GLU A 108 30.96 -0.01 6.79
N THR A 109 30.08 0.78 6.18
CA THR A 109 29.79 0.68 4.74
C THR A 109 30.44 1.76 3.88
N LYS A 110 30.94 2.84 4.50
CA LYS A 110 31.44 4.07 3.87
C LYS A 110 30.45 4.75 2.90
N LYS A 111 29.16 4.40 2.94
CA LYS A 111 28.14 5.02 2.07
C LYS A 111 27.67 6.35 2.64
N GLU A 112 27.85 7.43 1.88
CA GLU A 112 27.56 8.81 2.31
C GLU A 112 26.09 9.03 2.72
N VAL A 113 25.16 8.26 2.16
CA VAL A 113 23.74 8.25 2.56
C VAL A 113 23.54 8.11 4.08
N TRP A 114 24.35 7.29 4.76
CA TRP A 114 24.26 7.09 6.19
C TRP A 114 24.77 8.31 6.96
N LYS A 115 25.89 8.88 6.53
CA LYS A 115 26.43 10.12 7.10
C LYS A 115 25.43 11.29 6.94
N ASN A 116 24.80 11.40 5.77
CA ASN A 116 23.75 12.39 5.52
C ASN A 116 22.54 12.21 6.46
N MET A 117 22.12 10.95 6.71
CA MET A 117 21.06 10.67 7.68
C MET A 117 21.48 11.01 9.13
N ALA A 118 22.73 10.71 9.50
CA ALA A 118 23.27 10.99 10.83
C ALA A 118 23.35 12.49 11.12
N MET A 119 23.79 13.28 10.12
CA MET A 119 23.95 14.73 10.21
C MET A 119 22.68 15.51 9.83
N ASN A 120 21.56 14.83 9.57
CA ASN A 120 20.33 15.47 9.13
C ASN A 120 19.85 16.55 10.12
N LYS A 121 19.86 17.80 9.69
CA LYS A 121 19.44 18.96 10.49
C LYS A 121 17.92 19.13 10.57
N LYS A 122 17.14 18.53 9.66
CA LYS A 122 15.67 18.60 9.64
C LYS A 122 15.01 17.92 10.85
N GLY A 123 15.72 16.98 11.48
CA GLY A 123 15.22 16.25 12.65
C GLY A 123 14.20 15.15 12.35
N TYR A 124 13.87 14.90 11.08
CA TYR A 124 12.99 13.80 10.67
C TYR A 124 13.44 13.17 9.34
N ILE A 125 13.02 11.93 9.11
CA ILE A 125 13.09 11.22 7.83
C ILE A 125 11.73 11.32 7.16
N GLU A 126 11.73 11.71 5.89
CA GLU A 126 10.52 11.79 5.08
C GLU A 126 10.30 10.47 4.34
N ILE A 127 9.16 9.85 4.60
CA ILE A 127 8.70 8.65 3.91
C ILE A 127 7.82 9.11 2.73
N PRO A 128 8.21 8.80 1.49
CA PRO A 128 7.41 9.19 0.33
C PRO A 128 6.09 8.42 0.29
N LYS A 129 5.02 9.13 -0.05
CA LYS A 129 3.69 8.58 -0.30
C LYS A 129 3.76 7.57 -1.44
N ARG A 130 3.20 6.38 -1.22
CA ARG A 130 3.13 5.30 -2.22
C ARG A 130 1.72 5.15 -2.78
N GLU A 131 0.67 5.48 -2.05
CA GLU A 131 -0.71 5.30 -2.51
C GLU A 131 -1.00 3.88 -3.04
N PHE A 132 -0.39 2.85 -2.45
CA PHE A 132 -0.53 1.49 -2.97
C PHE A 132 -1.97 0.96 -2.87
N ALA A 133 -2.80 1.55 -2.01
CA ALA A 133 -4.22 1.22 -1.87
C ALA A 133 -5.15 1.94 -2.88
N LYS A 134 -4.61 2.83 -3.72
CA LYS A 134 -5.38 3.62 -4.69
C LYS A 134 -5.93 2.75 -5.82
N LEU A 135 -7.15 3.04 -6.26
CA LEU A 135 -7.71 2.53 -7.52
C LEU A 135 -7.46 3.56 -8.63
N THR A 136 -6.98 3.10 -9.77
CA THR A 136 -6.84 3.96 -10.96
C THR A 136 -8.18 4.07 -11.70
N GLU A 137 -8.28 5.02 -12.64
CA GLU A 137 -9.45 5.12 -13.52
C GLU A 137 -9.69 3.83 -14.33
N GLU A 138 -8.62 3.22 -14.82
CA GLU A 138 -8.65 1.90 -15.48
C GLU A 138 -9.26 0.82 -14.58
N ASP A 139 -8.92 0.82 -13.28
CA ASP A 139 -9.48 -0.11 -12.31
C ASP A 139 -10.98 0.11 -12.12
N VAL A 140 -11.41 1.37 -12.02
CA VAL A 140 -12.83 1.74 -11.87
C VAL A 140 -13.63 1.32 -13.11
N GLN A 141 -13.12 1.61 -14.31
CA GLN A 141 -13.77 1.22 -15.57
C GLN A 141 -13.92 -0.31 -15.65
N ARG A 142 -12.88 -1.05 -15.27
CA ARG A 142 -12.91 -2.52 -15.22
C ARG A 142 -13.94 -3.04 -14.21
N ILE A 143 -14.00 -2.44 -13.00
CA ILE A 143 -15.00 -2.80 -11.98
C ILE A 143 -16.42 -2.59 -12.52
N VAL A 144 -16.70 -1.41 -13.07
CA VAL A 144 -18.01 -1.07 -13.63
C VAL A 144 -18.38 -2.01 -14.78
N SER A 145 -17.43 -2.33 -15.65
CA SER A 145 -17.64 -3.29 -16.75
C SER A 145 -18.02 -4.68 -16.23
N ASN A 146 -17.37 -5.16 -15.17
CA ASN A 146 -17.68 -6.46 -14.58
C ASN A 146 -19.03 -6.46 -13.85
N ILE A 147 -19.40 -5.34 -13.23
CA ILE A 147 -20.72 -5.16 -12.62
C ILE A 147 -21.84 -5.15 -13.68
N LYS A 148 -21.61 -4.62 -14.88
CA LYS A 148 -22.62 -4.62 -15.95
C LYS A 148 -22.91 -5.99 -16.56
N LYS A 149 -22.11 -7.02 -16.22
CA LYS A 149 -22.22 -8.38 -16.78
C LYS A 149 -23.05 -9.34 -15.92
N ILE A 150 -23.41 -8.94 -14.69
CA ILE A 150 -24.30 -9.73 -13.82
C ILE A 150 -25.76 -9.41 -14.06
#